data_AF-A0A5K1FMP3-F1
#
_entry.id   AF-A0A5K1FMP3-F1
#
_cell.length_a   1.000
_cell.length_b   1.000
_cell.length_c   1.000
_cell.angle_alpha   90.00
_cell.angle_beta   90.00
_cell.angle_gamma   90.00
#
_symmetry.space_group_name_H-M   'P 1'
#
loop_
_entity.id
_entity.type
_entity.pdbx_description
1 polymer ?
#
loop_
_entity_poly.entity_id
_entity_poly.type
_entity_poly.pdbx_seq_one_letter_code
_entity_poly.pdbx_strand_id
1 'polypeptide(L)'
;NEWWDLCAGPHVESTGHIDKNAVMLESVAGAYWRGDESNAMLQRIYGTAWENEEQLKAYLYLKEEAKRRDHRRLGQELDLFSIQ
;
A
#
# COMPACT_ATOMS: atom_id res chain seq x y z
N ASN A 1 14.22 -25.06 4.86
CA ASN A 1 13.03 -24.21 4.70
C ASN A 1 13.33 -23.14 3.68
N GLU A 2 13.06 -23.47 2.42
CA GLU A 2 13.19 -22.57 1.28
C GLU A 2 11.81 -21.95 1.00
N TRP A 3 11.79 -20.67 0.62
CA TRP A 3 10.54 -19.98 0.27
C TRP A 3 10.14 -20.32 -1.17
N TRP A 4 8.86 -20.58 -1.40
CA TRP A 4 8.28 -20.83 -2.71
C TRP A 4 6.86 -20.27 -2.77
N ASP A 5 6.42 -19.88 -3.95
CA ASP A 5 5.08 -19.34 -4.20
C ASP A 5 4.57 -19.77 -5.58
N LEU A 6 3.25 -19.78 -5.76
CA LEU A 6 2.59 -20.09 -7.03
C LEU A 6 2.14 -18.80 -7.70
N CYS A 7 2.95 -18.30 -8.64
CA CYS A 7 2.64 -17.12 -9.43
C CYS A 7 2.90 -17.38 -10.92
N ALA A 8 2.10 -16.77 -11.79
CA ALA A 8 2.26 -16.90 -13.25
C ALA A 8 3.44 -16.05 -13.81
N GLY A 9 3.95 -15.08 -13.03
CA GLY A 9 5.09 -14.25 -13.42
C GLY A 9 4.78 -13.20 -14.51
N PRO A 10 5.81 -12.51 -15.03
CA PRO A 10 7.24 -12.74 -14.79
C PRO A 10 7.76 -12.21 -13.44
N HIS A 11 8.87 -12.75 -12.98
CA HIS A 11 9.61 -12.27 -11.80
C HIS A 11 10.96 -11.67 -12.23
N VAL A 12 11.56 -10.87 -11.34
CA VAL A 12 12.96 -10.43 -11.50
C VAL A 12 13.90 -11.64 -11.46
N GLU A 13 14.99 -11.58 -12.22
CA GLU A 13 15.95 -12.69 -12.34
C GLU A 13 16.60 -13.07 -10.99
N SER A 14 16.78 -12.08 -10.11
CA SER A 14 17.32 -12.26 -8.77
C SER A 14 16.77 -11.20 -7.83
N THR A 15 16.55 -11.57 -6.57
CA THR A 15 16.12 -10.65 -5.50
C THR A 15 17.14 -9.54 -5.25
N GLY A 16 18.41 -9.73 -5.66
CA GLY A 16 19.45 -8.70 -5.58
C GLY A 16 19.23 -7.50 -6.51
N HIS A 17 18.37 -7.61 -7.52
CA HIS A 17 17.99 -6.48 -8.38
C HIS A 17 16.98 -5.54 -7.71
N ILE A 18 16.38 -5.95 -6.59
CA ILE A 18 15.45 -5.11 -5.85
C ILE A 18 16.26 -4.22 -4.90
N ASP A 19 16.24 -2.91 -5.13
CA ASP A 19 16.83 -1.96 -4.19
C ASP A 19 16.02 -1.95 -2.89
N LYS A 20 16.68 -2.32 -1.78
CA LYS A 20 16.07 -2.39 -0.45
C LYS A 20 15.60 -1.03 0.05
N ASN A 21 16.22 0.05 -0.41
CA ASN A 21 15.86 1.42 -0.03
C ASN A 21 14.70 1.97 -0.86
N ALA A 22 14.32 1.29 -1.96
CA ALA A 22 13.23 1.68 -2.85
C ALA A 22 11.94 0.87 -2.61
N VAL A 23 11.88 0.05 -1.54
CA VAL A 23 10.71 -0.73 -1.13
C VAL A 23 10.21 -0.26 0.23
N MET A 24 8.90 -0.03 0.36
CA MET A 24 8.30 0.42 1.62
C MET A 24 6.94 -0.23 1.87
N LEU A 25 6.70 -0.65 3.11
CA LEU A 25 5.37 -1.06 3.59
C LEU A 25 4.53 0.18 3.94
N GLU A 26 3.27 0.19 3.52
CA GLU A 26 2.41 1.38 3.59
C GLU A 26 1.33 1.29 4.67
N SER A 27 0.49 0.25 4.61
CA SER A 27 -0.68 0.13 5.50
C SER A 27 -1.15 -1.31 5.60
N VAL A 28 -1.88 -1.61 6.67
CA VAL A 28 -2.54 -2.89 6.88
C VAL A 28 -4.05 -2.68 6.73
N ALA A 29 -4.71 -3.59 6.03
CA ALA A 29 -6.15 -3.59 5.84
C ALA A 29 -6.73 -4.99 6.09
N GLY A 30 -7.99 -5.05 6.46
CA GLY A 30 -8.79 -6.27 6.40
C GLY A 30 -9.33 -6.47 4.99
N ALA A 31 -9.35 -7.71 4.52
CA ALA A 31 -9.98 -8.08 3.27
C ALA A 31 -10.67 -9.44 3.38
N TYR A 32 -11.68 -9.66 2.55
CA TYR A 32 -12.37 -10.94 2.47
C TYR A 32 -12.05 -11.62 1.14
N TRP A 33 -12.04 -12.96 1.14
CA TRP A 33 -11.84 -13.73 -0.07
C TRP A 33 -12.93 -13.39 -1.10
N ARG A 34 -12.54 -12.98 -2.30
CA ARG A 34 -13.44 -12.49 -3.37
C ARG A 34 -14.40 -11.37 -2.95
N GLY A 35 -14.11 -10.68 -1.83
CA GLY A 35 -14.99 -9.65 -1.27
C GLY A 35 -16.24 -10.18 -0.58
N ASP A 36 -16.33 -11.49 -0.34
CA ASP A 36 -17.48 -12.11 0.32
C ASP A 36 -17.27 -12.17 1.84
N GLU A 37 -18.03 -11.35 2.55
CA GLU A 37 -17.99 -11.14 4.01
C GLU A 37 -18.37 -12.37 4.84
N SER A 38 -18.99 -13.39 4.23
CA SER A 38 -19.28 -14.65 4.91
C SER A 38 -18.02 -15.50 5.15
N ASN A 39 -16.94 -15.20 4.42
CA ASN A 39 -15.65 -15.86 4.59
C ASN A 39 -14.84 -15.24 5.73
N ALA A 40 -13.80 -15.95 6.16
CA ALA A 40 -12.87 -15.44 7.16
C ALA A 40 -12.18 -14.13 6.71
N MET A 41 -12.05 -13.18 7.63
CA MET A 41 -11.29 -11.96 7.41
C MET A 41 -9.80 -12.27 7.27
N LEU A 42 -9.21 -11.84 6.16
CA LEU A 42 -7.78 -11.93 5.85
C LEU A 42 -7.08 -10.60 6.13
N GLN A 43 -5.79 -10.67 6.47
CA GLN A 43 -4.94 -9.50 6.63
C GLN A 43 -4.23 -9.20 5.30
N ARG A 44 -4.45 -7.99 4.78
CA ARG A 44 -3.79 -7.50 3.57
C ARG A 44 -2.76 -6.43 3.96
N ILE A 45 -1.52 -6.63 3.57
CA ILE A 45 -0.43 -5.68 3.77
C ILE A 45 -0.17 -4.98 2.43
N TYR A 46 -0.30 -3.66 2.41
CA TYR A 46 0.04 -2.83 1.26
C TYR A 46 1.51 -2.40 1.34
N GLY A 47 2.17 -2.39 0.20
CA GLY A 47 3.54 -1.94 0.02
C GLY A 47 3.73 -1.36 -1.39
N THR A 48 4.80 -0.59 -1.58
CA THR A 48 5.21 -0.04 -2.87
C THR A 48 6.68 -0.36 -3.12
N ALA A 49 7.05 -0.50 -4.39
CA ALA A 49 8.43 -0.71 -4.84
C ALA A 49 8.74 0.19 -6.03
N TRP A 50 9.96 0.71 -6.09
CA TRP A 50 10.45 1.61 -7.14
C TRP A 50 11.85 1.17 -7.60
N GLU A 51 12.34 1.73 -8.71
CA GLU A 51 13.67 1.40 -9.23
C GLU A 51 14.80 2.01 -8.39
N ASN A 52 14.54 3.15 -7.74
CA ASN A 52 15.49 3.85 -6.89
C ASN A 52 14.79 4.62 -5.75
N GLU A 53 15.57 5.01 -4.74
CA GLU A 53 15.09 5.71 -3.55
C GLU A 53 14.50 7.10 -3.86
N GLU A 54 14.98 7.80 -4.89
CA GLU A 54 14.48 9.13 -5.26
C GLU A 54 13.04 9.07 -5.77
N GLN A 55 12.72 8.08 -6.61
CA GLN A 55 11.36 7.83 -7.08
C GLN A 55 10.42 7.50 -5.91
N LEU A 56 10.87 6.68 -4.96
CA LEU A 56 10.09 6.37 -3.75
C LEU A 56 9.79 7.66 -2.96
N LYS A 57 10.79 8.52 -2.74
CA LYS A 57 10.61 9.80 -2.04
C LYS A 57 9.64 10.72 -2.76
N ALA A 58 9.73 10.83 -4.08
CA ALA A 58 8.80 11.61 -4.89
C ALA A 58 7.36 11.08 -4.77
N TYR A 59 7.17 9.76 -4.80
CA TYR A 59 5.87 9.14 -4.58
C TYR A 59 5.31 9.42 -3.19
N LEU A 60 6.13 9.31 -2.14
CA LEU A 60 5.70 9.59 -0.77
C LEU A 60 5.27 11.04 -0.59
N TYR A 61 5.99 11.98 -1.21
CA TYR A 61 5.61 13.40 -1.22
C TYR A 61 4.23 13.61 -1.87
N LEU A 62 4.00 13.03 -3.04
CA LEU A 62 2.69 13.11 -3.72
C LEU A 62 1.57 12.49 -2.89
N LYS A 63 1.86 11.37 -2.21
CA LYS A 63 0.90 10.69 -1.34
C LYS A 63 0.55 11.52 -0.12
N GLU A 64 1.51 12.22 0.48
CA GLU A 64 1.25 13.15 1.59
C GLU A 64 0.38 14.32 1.14
N GLU A 65 0.70 14.90 -0.02
CA GLU A 65 -0.09 15.97 -0.64
C GLU A 65 -1.54 15.54 -0.96
N ALA A 66 -1.75 14.30 -1.39
CA ALA A 66 -3.09 13.74 -1.58
C ALA A 66 -3.84 13.59 -0.25
N LYS A 67 -3.17 13.15 0.82
CA LYS A 67 -3.77 13.04 2.16
C LYS A 67 -4.18 14.39 2.76
N ARG A 68 -3.41 15.45 2.50
CA ARG A 68 -3.74 16.81 2.93
C ARG A 68 -5.02 17.34 2.28
N ARG A 69 -5.36 16.84 1.08
CA ARG A 69 -6.54 17.24 0.31
C ARG A 69 -7.72 16.27 0.45
N ASP A 70 -7.67 15.34 1.40
CA ASP A 70 -8.76 14.41 1.64
C ASP A 70 -9.96 15.16 2.23
N HIS A 71 -11.09 15.16 1.52
CA HIS A 71 -12.32 15.84 1.93
C HIS A 71 -12.84 15.35 3.30
N ARG A 72 -12.56 14.11 3.69
CA ARG A 72 -12.97 13.58 5.00
C ARG A 72 -12.18 14.24 6.13
N ARG A 73 -10.88 14.44 5.91
CA ARG A 73 -10.00 15.12 6.84
C ARG A 73 -10.32 16.61 6.90
N LEU A 74 -10.39 17.27 5.75
CA LEU A 74 -10.71 18.70 5.68
C LEU A 74 -12.12 19.00 6.20
N GLY A 75 -13.08 18.13 5.93
CA GLY A 75 -14.45 18.26 6.43
C GLY A 75 -14.52 18.27 7.95
N GLN A 76 -13.70 17.45 8.61
CA GLN A 76 -13.58 17.44 10.07
C GLN A 76 -12.77 18.64 10.60
N GLU A 77 -11.65 18.99 9.97
CA GLU A 77 -10.80 20.11 10.41
C GLU A 77 -11.49 21.49 10.27
N LEU A 78 -12.36 21.63 9.27
CA LEU A 78 -13.11 22.85 8.97
C LEU A 78 -14.56 22.83 9.50
N ASP A 79 -14.93 21.79 10.26
CA ASP A 79 -16.28 21.59 10.83
C ASP A 79 -17.42 21.73 9.79
N LEU A 80 -17.21 21.15 8.60
CA LEU A 80 -18.16 21.24 7.49
C LEU A 80 -19.25 20.17 7.57
N PHE A 81 -18.90 18.99 8.04
CA PHE A 81 -19.83 17.88 8.26
C PHE A 81 -19.30 16.94 9.32
N SER A 82 -20.21 16.26 10.01
CA SER A 82 -19.90 15.16 10.93
C SER A 82 -20.54 13.89 10.40
N ILE A 83 -19.77 12.81 10.34
CA ILE A 83 -20.30 11.47 10.04
C ILE A 83 -20.53 10.81 11.39
N GLN A 84 -21.79 10.47 11.67
CA GLN A 84 -22.20 9.80 12.91
C GLN A 84 -21.94 8.30 12.83
#